data_AF-A0A7X8SGZ0-F1
#
_entry.id   AF-A0A7X8SGZ0-F1
#
_cell.length_a   1.000
_cell.length_b   1.000
_cell.length_c   1.000
_cell.angle_alpha   90.00
_cell.angle_beta   90.00
_cell.angle_gamma   90.00
#
_symmetry.space_group_name_H-M   'P 1'
#
loop_
_entity.id
_entity.type
_entity.pdbx_description
1 polymer ?
#
loop_
_entity_poly.entity_id
_entity_poly.type
_entity_poly.pdbx_seq_one_letter_code
_entity_poly.pdbx_strand_id
1 'polypeptide(L)'
;MKAILKRTKFLELQTQGKFELYNNDDELVFSCDTLELPWKDNQNRISCIPLGEYKTIPRTHGAYANRAFHVQEKNGGEVKGRSHILIHSGNFFTDTKGCILLGRGFHDIALKTKKREIQKDGVMDLLNSRQTISELLELSDGFELSVQTDEKVIEKKSNSRIKIDFIKEGEIAYVNVKSKLNLRSEPNTESLVIDQLVDDTPLLIKEDLGEWMKVATLGVEGWCFGEYISLIDSNLGVVSVNSGTLNIRSDCHVKASKILEKGLNKEEKVEILEKRGDWYRVKARIEEGFVFNEFLIR
;
A
#
# COMPACT_ATOMS: atom_id res chain seq x y z
N MET A 1 0.24 -32.62 -2.14
CA MET A 1 -0.36 -31.39 -2.68
C MET A 1 0.49 -30.18 -2.32
N LYS A 2 0.57 -29.24 -3.25
CA LYS A 2 1.33 -27.99 -3.10
C LYS A 2 0.41 -26.82 -3.31
N ALA A 3 0.49 -25.82 -2.45
CA ALA A 3 -0.22 -24.58 -2.58
C ALA A 3 0.75 -23.42 -2.79
N ILE A 4 0.32 -22.47 -3.61
CA ILE A 4 1.04 -21.25 -3.89
C ILE A 4 0.14 -20.09 -3.48
N LEU A 5 0.59 -19.29 -2.52
CA LEU A 5 0.02 -17.98 -2.23
C LEU A 5 0.90 -16.93 -2.89
N LYS A 6 0.36 -16.24 -3.88
CA LYS A 6 1.03 -15.19 -4.63
C LYS A 6 0.43 -13.82 -4.29
N ARG A 7 1.20 -13.00 -3.57
CA ARG A 7 0.80 -11.61 -3.26
C ARG A 7 0.97 -10.72 -4.48
N THR A 8 -0.11 -10.05 -4.89
CA THR A 8 -0.17 -9.28 -6.15
C THR A 8 -0.48 -7.80 -5.95
N LYS A 9 -1.15 -7.41 -4.87
CA LYS A 9 -1.52 -6.01 -4.60
C LYS A 9 -1.25 -5.64 -3.14
N PHE A 10 -0.46 -4.59 -2.92
CA PHE A 10 -0.08 -4.10 -1.60
C PHE A 10 -0.73 -2.74 -1.39
N LEU A 11 -1.69 -2.68 -0.48
CA LEU A 11 -2.41 -1.46 -0.09
C LEU A 11 -2.02 -1.08 1.34
N GLU A 12 -2.33 0.16 1.72
CA GLU A 12 -2.04 0.69 3.05
C GLU A 12 -2.61 -0.17 4.19
N LEU A 13 -3.85 -0.66 4.03
CA LEU A 13 -4.56 -1.42 5.06
C LEU A 13 -4.55 -2.93 4.85
N GLN A 14 -4.18 -3.41 3.66
CA GLN A 14 -4.28 -4.83 3.31
C GLN A 14 -3.35 -5.26 2.17
N THR A 15 -2.99 -6.53 2.18
CA THR A 15 -2.34 -7.21 1.06
C THR A 15 -3.35 -8.16 0.41
N GLN A 16 -3.52 -8.06 -0.91
CA GLN A 16 -4.33 -8.99 -1.69
C GLN A 16 -3.43 -9.87 -2.57
N GLY A 17 -3.91 -11.06 -2.87
CA GLY A 17 -3.18 -12.03 -3.68
C GLY A 17 -4.07 -13.12 -4.24
N LYS A 18 -3.45 -14.11 -4.87
CA LYS A 18 -4.08 -15.34 -5.35
C LYS A 18 -3.55 -16.54 -4.60
N PHE A 19 -4.41 -17.51 -4.36
CA PHE A 19 -4.04 -18.81 -3.83
C PHE A 19 -4.41 -19.89 -4.85
N GLU A 20 -3.48 -20.77 -5.14
CA GLU A 20 -3.61 -21.87 -6.09
C GLU A 20 -3.15 -23.16 -5.43
N LEU A 21 -3.92 -24.24 -5.56
CA LEU A 21 -3.60 -25.56 -5.04
C LEU A 21 -3.45 -26.53 -6.20
N TYR A 22 -2.34 -27.26 -6.17
CA TYR A 22 -1.97 -28.27 -7.15
C TYR A 22 -1.99 -29.66 -6.52
N ASN A 23 -2.49 -30.65 -7.27
CA ASN A 23 -2.46 -32.05 -6.88
C ASN A 23 -1.04 -32.64 -7.02
N ASN A 24 -0.89 -33.95 -6.91
CA ASN A 24 0.44 -34.59 -7.00
C ASN A 24 0.94 -34.74 -8.45
N ASP A 25 0.06 -34.53 -9.43
CA ASP A 25 0.37 -34.56 -10.86
C ASP A 25 0.60 -33.13 -11.41
N ASP A 26 0.80 -32.16 -10.52
CA ASP A 26 0.98 -30.73 -10.79
C ASP A 26 -0.21 -30.07 -11.55
N GLU A 27 -1.41 -30.64 -11.44
CA GLU A 27 -2.63 -30.05 -11.99
C GLU A 27 -3.27 -29.08 -11.00
N LEU A 28 -3.70 -27.91 -11.49
CA LEU A 28 -4.42 -26.92 -10.70
C LEU A 28 -5.83 -27.43 -10.37
N VAL A 29 -6.09 -27.71 -9.08
CA VAL A 29 -7.38 -28.25 -8.61
C VAL A 29 -8.23 -27.25 -7.84
N PHE A 30 -7.65 -26.15 -7.39
CA PHE A 30 -8.38 -25.09 -6.68
C PHE A 30 -7.67 -23.75 -6.81
N SER A 31 -8.45 -22.67 -7.00
CA SER A 31 -7.94 -21.31 -6.90
C SER A 31 -8.94 -20.34 -6.27
N CYS A 32 -8.40 -19.31 -5.61
CA CYS A 32 -9.18 -18.27 -4.96
C CYS A 32 -8.37 -16.97 -4.74
N ASP A 33 -9.04 -15.95 -4.20
CA ASP A 33 -8.46 -14.70 -3.76
C ASP A 33 -8.02 -14.79 -2.29
N THR A 34 -6.97 -14.04 -1.96
CA THR A 34 -6.45 -13.93 -0.58
C THR A 34 -6.51 -12.50 -0.08
N LEU A 35 -6.69 -12.35 1.23
CA LEU A 35 -6.58 -11.09 1.94
C LEU A 35 -5.78 -11.28 3.23
N GLU A 36 -4.77 -10.45 3.42
CA GLU A 36 -3.88 -10.41 4.59
C GLU A 36 -3.67 -8.96 5.04
N LEU A 37 -3.04 -8.74 6.21
CA LEU A 37 -2.53 -7.42 6.57
C LEU A 37 -1.33 -7.01 5.70
N PRO A 38 -0.94 -5.73 5.68
CA PRO A 38 0.36 -5.32 5.17
C PRO A 38 1.48 -6.00 5.94
N TRP A 39 2.64 -6.09 5.31
CA TRP A 39 3.86 -6.50 6.02
C TRP A 39 4.26 -5.42 7.03
N LYS A 40 4.49 -5.83 8.28
CA LYS A 40 5.03 -4.99 9.35
C LYS A 40 6.10 -5.78 10.09
N ASP A 41 7.11 -6.23 9.35
CA ASP A 41 8.29 -6.92 9.88
C ASP A 41 7.96 -8.14 10.75
N ASN A 42 7.06 -8.97 10.23
CA ASN A 42 6.59 -10.18 10.90
C ASN A 42 6.03 -9.94 12.32
N GLN A 43 5.50 -8.74 12.60
CA GLN A 43 4.92 -8.45 13.90
C GLN A 43 3.65 -9.26 14.16
N ASN A 44 3.54 -9.76 15.40
CA ASN A 44 2.45 -10.62 15.80
C ASN A 44 1.10 -9.88 15.69
N ARG A 45 0.13 -10.53 15.05
CA ARG A 45 -1.25 -10.06 14.84
C ARG A 45 -1.48 -8.82 13.99
N ILE A 46 -0.42 -8.17 13.52
CA ILE A 46 -0.51 -6.93 12.75
C ILE A 46 0.23 -6.98 11.41
N SER A 47 0.94 -8.07 11.13
CA SER A 47 1.64 -8.32 9.87
C SER A 47 1.09 -9.56 9.18
N CYS A 48 1.15 -9.57 7.84
CA CYS A 48 1.10 -10.82 7.08
C CYS A 48 2.32 -11.72 7.37
N ILE A 49 2.19 -13.00 7.06
CA ILE A 49 3.24 -14.02 7.24
C ILE A 49 4.48 -13.70 6.36
N PRO A 50 5.71 -14.08 6.74
CA PRO A 50 6.87 -13.89 5.86
C PRO A 50 6.74 -14.66 4.55
N LEU A 51 7.44 -14.19 3.51
CA LEU A 51 7.65 -15.00 2.31
C LEU A 51 8.45 -16.26 2.70
N GLY A 52 8.21 -17.37 2.02
CA GLY A 52 8.92 -18.61 2.29
C GLY A 52 8.05 -19.84 2.13
N GLU A 53 8.59 -20.96 2.59
CA GLU A 53 8.01 -22.29 2.42
C GLU A 53 7.56 -22.84 3.77
N TYR A 54 6.30 -23.27 3.83
CA TYR A 54 5.63 -23.70 5.04
C TYR A 54 4.91 -25.03 4.83
N LYS A 55 4.46 -25.62 5.93
CA LYS A 55 3.53 -26.75 5.92
C LYS A 55 2.20 -26.29 6.51
N THR A 56 1.10 -26.83 5.98
CA THR A 56 -0.23 -26.61 6.55
C THR A 56 -0.82 -27.90 7.10
N ILE A 57 -1.56 -27.80 8.20
CA ILE A 57 -2.34 -28.90 8.76
C ILE A 57 -3.78 -28.45 8.99
N PRO A 58 -4.79 -29.29 8.68
CA PRO A 58 -6.18 -28.96 8.92
C PRO A 58 -6.44 -28.90 10.42
N ARG A 59 -7.26 -27.95 10.81
CA ARG A 59 -7.71 -27.74 12.17
C ARG A 59 -9.22 -27.64 12.19
N THR A 60 -9.84 -28.63 12.82
CA THR A 60 -11.30 -28.70 12.95
C THR A 60 -11.81 -27.97 14.19
N HIS A 61 -11.00 -27.82 15.24
CA HIS A 61 -11.41 -27.26 16.53
C HIS A 61 -10.41 -26.21 17.08
N GLY A 62 -10.91 -25.04 17.51
CA GLY A 62 -10.08 -24.00 18.13
C GLY A 62 -10.83 -22.77 18.63
N ALA A 63 -10.22 -22.03 19.57
CA ALA A 63 -10.84 -20.84 20.16
C ALA A 63 -11.02 -19.65 19.18
N TYR A 64 -10.24 -19.61 18.09
CA TYR A 64 -10.14 -18.44 17.21
C TYR A 64 -10.79 -18.62 15.83
N ALA A 65 -10.68 -19.81 15.25
CA ALA A 65 -11.39 -20.18 14.03
C ALA A 65 -11.62 -21.71 14.03
N ASN A 66 -12.87 -22.10 13.84
CA ASN A 66 -13.22 -23.48 13.50
C ASN A 66 -13.13 -23.62 11.99
N ARG A 67 -12.67 -24.78 11.49
CA ARG A 67 -12.46 -25.03 10.05
C ARG A 67 -11.40 -24.09 9.45
N ALA A 68 -10.15 -24.41 9.70
CA ALA A 68 -9.00 -23.64 9.22
C ALA A 68 -7.84 -24.58 8.89
N PHE A 69 -6.80 -24.05 8.25
CA PHE A 69 -5.48 -24.69 8.25
C PHE A 69 -4.53 -23.91 9.17
N HIS A 70 -3.75 -24.60 9.99
CA HIS A 70 -2.64 -24.00 10.74
C HIS A 70 -1.39 -24.04 9.88
N VAL A 71 -0.79 -22.88 9.64
CA VAL A 71 0.48 -22.72 8.94
C VAL A 71 1.62 -22.88 9.93
N GLN A 72 2.56 -23.76 9.59
CA GLN A 72 3.69 -24.16 10.42
C GLN A 72 5.00 -24.11 9.63
N GLU A 73 6.10 -23.99 10.33
CA GLU A 73 7.43 -24.28 9.77
C GLU A 73 7.49 -25.72 9.26
N LYS A 74 8.44 -26.02 8.35
CA LYS A 74 8.60 -27.38 7.80
C LYS A 74 8.83 -28.46 8.86
N ASN A 75 9.39 -28.09 10.01
CA ASN A 75 9.61 -29.00 11.14
C ASN A 75 8.36 -29.21 12.02
N GLY A 76 7.20 -28.62 11.67
CA GLY A 76 5.95 -28.70 12.43
C GLY A 76 5.84 -27.71 13.59
N GLY A 77 6.84 -26.85 13.79
CA GLY A 77 6.80 -25.76 14.75
C GLY A 77 5.95 -24.58 14.29
N GLU A 78 5.60 -23.70 15.23
CA GLU A 78 5.01 -22.40 14.89
C GLU A 78 5.96 -21.59 14.00
N VAL A 79 5.38 -20.79 13.10
CA VAL A 79 6.14 -19.85 12.25
C VAL A 79 7.00 -18.95 13.12
N LYS A 80 8.30 -18.84 12.82
CA LYS A 80 9.26 -18.14 13.68
C LYS A 80 8.79 -16.71 13.99
N GLY A 81 8.69 -16.37 15.28
CA GLY A 81 8.24 -15.05 15.76
C GLY A 81 6.72 -14.82 15.72
N ARG A 82 5.94 -15.83 15.33
CA ARG A 82 4.47 -15.78 15.24
C ARG A 82 3.87 -16.96 15.97
N SER A 83 2.59 -16.86 16.26
CA SER A 83 1.82 -17.92 16.91
C SER A 83 0.47 -18.06 16.21
N HIS A 84 0.09 -19.29 15.89
CA HIS A 84 -1.24 -19.65 15.38
C HIS A 84 -1.63 -18.87 14.12
N ILE A 85 -0.74 -18.84 13.12
CA ILE A 85 -1.11 -18.32 11.79
C ILE A 85 -2.06 -19.33 11.15
N LEU A 86 -3.27 -18.85 10.82
CA LEU A 86 -4.30 -19.70 10.21
C LEU A 86 -4.59 -19.27 8.78
N ILE A 87 -5.06 -20.21 7.97
CA ILE A 87 -5.81 -19.97 6.74
C ILE A 87 -7.27 -20.21 7.08
N HIS A 88 -8.11 -19.18 7.04
CA HIS A 88 -9.49 -19.28 7.49
C HIS A 88 -10.44 -18.34 6.74
N SER A 89 -11.73 -18.44 7.07
CA SER A 89 -12.76 -17.58 6.50
C SER A 89 -12.81 -16.24 7.23
N GLY A 90 -12.96 -15.18 6.46
CA GLY A 90 -13.07 -13.79 6.90
C GLY A 90 -13.28 -12.91 5.69
N ASN A 91 -13.78 -11.70 5.89
CA ASN A 91 -14.16 -10.82 4.78
C ASN A 91 -13.37 -9.51 4.82
N PHE A 92 -13.15 -8.96 6.02
CA PHE A 92 -12.50 -7.67 6.22
C PHE A 92 -11.04 -7.87 6.65
N PHE A 93 -10.14 -6.93 6.34
CA PHE A 93 -8.75 -7.00 6.81
C PHE A 93 -8.60 -7.07 8.34
N THR A 94 -9.57 -6.49 9.06
CA THR A 94 -9.66 -6.56 10.52
C THR A 94 -10.02 -7.96 11.06
N ASP A 95 -10.58 -8.83 10.22
CA ASP A 95 -10.87 -10.23 10.59
C ASP A 95 -9.57 -11.08 10.63
N THR A 96 -8.52 -10.67 9.91
CA THR A 96 -7.29 -11.46 9.73
C THR A 96 -6.51 -11.61 11.03
N LYS A 97 -6.29 -10.50 11.76
CA LYS A 97 -5.27 -10.39 12.83
C LYS A 97 -3.94 -11.07 12.43
N GLY A 98 -3.50 -10.82 11.20
CA GLY A 98 -2.25 -11.38 10.64
C GLY A 98 -2.31 -12.83 10.18
N CYS A 99 -3.50 -13.44 10.15
CA CYS A 99 -3.79 -14.69 9.43
C CYS A 99 -3.99 -14.43 7.93
N ILE A 100 -4.20 -15.52 7.18
CA ILE A 100 -4.53 -15.50 5.76
C ILE A 100 -6.03 -15.77 5.61
N LEU A 101 -6.75 -14.85 4.95
CA LEU A 101 -8.15 -15.06 4.59
C LEU A 101 -8.25 -15.53 3.14
N LEU A 102 -9.13 -16.51 2.90
CA LEU A 102 -9.46 -16.98 1.55
C LEU A 102 -10.92 -16.69 1.21
N GLY A 103 -11.16 -16.35 -0.05
CA GLY A 103 -12.48 -16.05 -0.60
C GLY A 103 -12.44 -15.87 -2.11
N ARG A 104 -13.55 -15.50 -2.73
CA ARG A 104 -13.63 -15.29 -4.18
C ARG A 104 -14.35 -14.00 -4.51
N GLY A 105 -13.65 -13.11 -5.18
CA GLY A 105 -14.11 -11.78 -5.53
C GLY A 105 -13.91 -10.76 -4.41
N PHE A 106 -13.87 -9.49 -4.81
CA PHE A 106 -13.79 -8.35 -3.91
C PHE A 106 -14.91 -7.36 -4.20
N HIS A 107 -15.48 -6.76 -3.15
CA HIS A 107 -16.39 -5.62 -3.27
C HIS A 107 -16.33 -4.78 -1.99
N ASP A 108 -16.55 -3.48 -2.12
CA ASP A 108 -16.74 -2.59 -0.96
C ASP A 108 -18.14 -2.83 -0.37
N ILE A 109 -18.19 -3.54 0.77
CA ILE A 109 -19.46 -3.97 1.39
C ILE A 109 -19.71 -3.25 2.71
N ALA A 110 -20.92 -2.73 2.86
CA ALA A 110 -21.40 -2.29 4.16
C ALA A 110 -21.85 -3.51 4.98
N LEU A 111 -21.52 -3.51 6.28
CA LEU A 111 -21.97 -4.53 7.22
C LEU A 111 -22.41 -3.90 8.54
N LYS A 112 -23.69 -4.07 8.88
CA LYS A 112 -24.24 -3.67 10.18
C LYS A 112 -24.64 -4.90 10.99
N THR A 113 -24.01 -5.07 12.15
CA THR A 113 -24.33 -6.10 13.13
C THR A 113 -24.46 -5.46 14.51
N LYS A 114 -24.90 -6.23 15.52
CA LYS A 114 -24.91 -5.76 16.91
C LYS A 114 -23.51 -5.43 17.47
N LYS A 115 -22.43 -5.93 16.86
CA LYS A 115 -21.04 -5.82 17.37
C LYS A 115 -20.15 -4.89 16.54
N ARG A 116 -20.53 -4.62 15.30
CA ARG A 116 -19.74 -3.81 14.35
C ARG A 116 -20.65 -3.20 13.30
N GLU A 117 -20.30 -1.98 12.89
CA GLU A 117 -20.88 -1.27 11.76
C GLU A 117 -19.72 -0.85 10.85
N ILE A 118 -19.75 -1.34 9.62
CA ILE A 118 -18.79 -1.06 8.55
C ILE A 118 -19.59 -0.41 7.45
N GLN A 119 -19.16 0.79 7.05
CA GLN A 119 -19.74 1.52 5.92
C GLN A 119 -18.91 1.24 4.67
N LYS A 120 -19.42 1.70 3.53
CA LYS A 120 -18.59 1.73 2.32
C LYS A 120 -17.50 2.77 2.48
N ASP A 121 -16.28 2.32 2.74
CA ASP A 121 -15.13 3.14 3.08
C ASP A 121 -14.07 3.17 1.96
N GLY A 122 -14.38 2.58 0.81
CA GLY A 122 -13.45 2.44 -0.32
C GLY A 122 -12.42 1.33 -0.15
N VAL A 123 -12.45 0.59 0.96
CA VAL A 123 -11.61 -0.59 1.17
C VAL A 123 -12.33 -1.81 0.60
N MET A 124 -11.62 -2.56 -0.23
CA MET A 124 -12.20 -3.72 -0.93
C MET A 124 -12.20 -4.95 -0.02
N ASP A 125 -13.37 -5.51 0.26
CA ASP A 125 -13.54 -6.67 1.14
C ASP A 125 -13.66 -7.98 0.37
N LEU A 126 -13.16 -9.06 0.97
CA LEU A 126 -13.15 -10.40 0.40
C LEU A 126 -14.54 -11.06 0.51
N LEU A 127 -15.02 -11.65 -0.59
CA LEU A 127 -16.34 -12.28 -0.64
C LEU A 127 -16.26 -13.82 -0.57
N ASN A 128 -17.39 -14.48 -0.33
CA ASN A 128 -17.54 -15.96 -0.41
C ASN A 128 -16.55 -16.79 0.43
N SER A 129 -16.04 -16.22 1.52
CA SER A 129 -14.93 -16.80 2.29
C SER A 129 -15.24 -18.14 2.97
N ARG A 130 -16.46 -18.29 3.49
CA ARG A 130 -16.90 -19.54 4.14
C ARG A 130 -16.95 -20.72 3.17
N GLN A 131 -17.58 -20.52 2.01
CA GLN A 131 -17.67 -21.57 0.99
C GLN A 131 -16.28 -21.95 0.46
N THR A 132 -15.45 -20.94 0.20
CA THR A 132 -14.08 -21.13 -0.28
C THR A 132 -13.23 -22.00 0.65
N ILE A 133 -13.31 -21.77 1.96
CA ILE A 133 -12.60 -22.59 2.96
C ILE A 133 -13.19 -24.00 3.07
N SER A 134 -14.51 -24.15 2.94
CA SER A 134 -15.13 -25.48 2.97
C SER A 134 -14.67 -26.36 1.82
N GLU A 135 -14.67 -25.82 0.60
CA GLU A 135 -14.17 -26.53 -0.58
C GLU A 135 -12.69 -26.91 -0.43
N LEU A 136 -11.85 -26.01 0.08
CA LEU A 136 -10.43 -26.31 0.30
C LEU A 136 -10.22 -27.44 1.33
N LEU A 137 -11.01 -27.47 2.41
CA LEU A 137 -10.94 -28.51 3.43
C LEU A 137 -11.42 -29.87 2.92
N GLU A 138 -12.35 -29.90 1.97
CA GLU A 138 -12.82 -31.14 1.33
C GLU A 138 -11.79 -31.68 0.33
N LEU A 139 -10.94 -30.82 -0.23
CA LEU A 139 -9.92 -31.20 -1.20
C LEU A 139 -8.61 -31.68 -0.57
N SER A 140 -8.31 -31.33 0.69
CA SER A 140 -6.97 -31.57 1.25
C SER A 140 -6.94 -31.68 2.78
N ASP A 141 -6.24 -32.71 3.26
CA ASP A 141 -5.85 -32.87 4.67
C ASP A 141 -4.51 -32.19 5.02
N GLY A 142 -4.08 -31.23 4.20
CA GLY A 142 -2.85 -30.47 4.38
C GLY A 142 -1.99 -30.43 3.13
N PHE A 143 -1.16 -29.39 3.03
CA PHE A 143 -0.35 -29.13 1.85
C PHE A 143 0.95 -28.40 2.22
N GLU A 144 1.94 -28.49 1.35
CA GLU A 144 3.09 -27.59 1.38
C GLU A 144 2.64 -26.24 0.84
N LEU A 145 2.99 -25.14 1.51
CA LEU A 145 2.59 -23.79 1.15
C LEU A 145 3.82 -22.96 0.81
N SER A 146 3.89 -22.49 -0.44
CA SER A 146 4.82 -21.46 -0.86
C SER A 146 4.15 -20.10 -0.79
N VAL A 147 4.66 -19.20 0.06
CA VAL A 147 4.24 -17.80 0.12
C VAL A 147 5.25 -16.97 -0.66
N GLN A 148 4.81 -16.47 -1.80
CA GLN A 148 5.63 -15.71 -2.71
C GLN A 148 4.95 -14.40 -3.12
N THR A 149 5.72 -13.56 -3.78
CA THR A 149 5.22 -12.39 -4.52
C THR A 149 5.81 -12.50 -5.92
N ASP A 150 5.14 -11.92 -6.91
CA ASP A 150 5.70 -11.87 -8.26
C ASP A 150 7.13 -11.34 -8.22
N GLU A 151 8.09 -11.96 -8.92
CA GLU A 151 9.43 -11.39 -9.07
C GLU A 151 9.36 -10.02 -9.77
N LYS A 152 8.38 -9.78 -10.64
CA LYS A 152 8.07 -8.43 -11.15
C LYS A 152 7.48 -7.50 -10.09
N VAL A 153 7.04 -8.01 -8.95
CA VAL A 153 6.70 -7.29 -7.72
C VAL A 153 7.85 -7.28 -6.73
N ILE A 154 8.93 -8.05 -6.93
CA ILE A 154 10.23 -7.90 -6.25
C ILE A 154 11.10 -6.91 -7.01
N GLU A 155 11.05 -6.88 -8.35
CA GLU A 155 11.56 -5.81 -9.21
C GLU A 155 10.66 -4.60 -9.15
N LYS A 156 9.32 -4.78 -9.09
CA LYS A 156 8.47 -3.66 -8.70
C LYS A 156 8.68 -3.29 -7.26
N LYS A 157 8.96 -4.13 -6.24
CA LYS A 157 9.23 -3.68 -4.83
C LYS A 157 10.66 -3.19 -4.60
N SER A 158 11.64 -3.68 -5.33
CA SER A 158 12.92 -2.98 -5.48
C SER A 158 12.73 -1.67 -6.27
N ASN A 159 11.56 -1.50 -6.94
CA ASN A 159 11.05 -0.24 -7.47
C ASN A 159 9.77 0.32 -6.75
N SER A 160 9.31 -0.22 -5.60
CA SER A 160 7.92 -0.01 -5.06
C SER A 160 7.74 -0.36 -3.58
N ARG A 161 8.82 -0.62 -2.86
CA ARG A 161 8.97 -0.16 -1.49
C ARG A 161 10.06 0.91 -1.50
N ILE A 162 9.67 2.10 -1.94
CA ILE A 162 10.51 3.26 -2.29
C ILE A 162 10.84 3.29 -3.80
N LYS A 163 9.83 3.58 -4.62
CA LYS A 163 9.87 4.89 -5.27
C LYS A 163 8.91 5.75 -4.43
N ILE A 164 9.32 6.50 -3.40
CA ILE A 164 10.12 7.72 -3.52
C ILE A 164 10.58 7.85 -4.97
N ASP A 165 9.67 8.33 -5.84
CA ASP A 165 10.12 9.07 -7.01
C ASP A 165 11.28 9.90 -6.49
N PHE A 166 12.50 9.58 -6.95
CA PHE A 166 13.76 10.12 -6.42
C PHE A 166 13.46 11.46 -5.79
N ILE A 167 13.49 11.56 -4.45
CA ILE A 167 13.35 12.87 -3.85
C ILE A 167 14.57 13.60 -4.36
N LYS A 168 14.35 14.40 -5.38
CA LYS A 168 15.45 15.11 -6.00
C LYS A 168 15.86 16.13 -4.96
N GLU A 169 17.17 16.26 -4.78
CA GLU A 169 17.72 17.44 -4.14
C GLU A 169 16.98 18.67 -4.70
N GLY A 170 16.31 19.41 -3.83
CA GLY A 170 15.46 20.54 -4.21
C GLY A 170 13.94 20.34 -4.12
N GLU A 171 13.43 19.15 -3.82
CA GLU A 171 11.99 18.92 -3.60
C GLU A 171 11.51 19.42 -2.23
N ILE A 172 10.25 19.87 -2.18
CA ILE A 172 9.60 20.33 -0.95
C ILE A 172 8.77 19.20 -0.36
N ALA A 173 9.01 18.90 0.91
CA ALA A 173 8.28 17.93 1.69
C ALA A 173 7.74 18.55 2.98
N TYR A 174 6.93 17.79 3.73
CA TYR A 174 6.37 18.23 5.00
C TYR A 174 6.57 17.17 6.08
N VAL A 175 6.77 17.61 7.31
CA VAL A 175 6.77 16.71 8.46
C VAL A 175 5.36 16.15 8.68
N ASN A 176 5.25 14.85 8.97
CA ASN A 176 4.02 14.14 9.30
C ASN A 176 4.20 13.38 10.61
N VAL A 177 3.90 14.02 11.73
CA VAL A 177 4.07 13.48 13.09
C VAL A 177 2.97 13.97 14.03
N LYS A 178 2.56 13.12 14.98
CA LYS A 178 1.61 13.51 16.03
C LYS A 178 2.22 14.32 17.16
N SER A 179 3.54 14.49 17.20
CA SER A 179 4.26 15.17 18.28
C SER A 179 5.38 16.05 17.74
N LYS A 180 6.62 15.57 17.73
CA LYS A 180 7.78 16.26 17.14
C LYS A 180 8.71 15.28 16.46
N LEU A 181 9.35 15.71 15.38
CA LEU A 181 10.40 15.00 14.66
C LEU A 181 11.76 15.60 15.03
N ASN A 182 12.70 14.77 15.48
CA ASN A 182 14.05 15.25 15.79
C ASN A 182 14.85 15.50 14.50
N LEU A 183 15.46 16.67 14.40
CA LEU A 183 16.49 17.00 13.42
C LEU A 183 17.86 16.86 14.07
N ARG A 184 18.78 16.15 13.44
CA ARG A 184 20.07 15.73 14.03
C ARG A 184 21.27 16.18 13.22
N SER A 185 22.44 16.19 13.85
CA SER A 185 23.70 16.55 13.19
C SER A 185 24.21 15.47 12.22
N GLU A 186 23.90 14.19 12.45
CA GLU A 186 24.32 13.05 11.63
C GLU A 186 23.16 12.05 11.44
N PRO A 187 23.22 11.17 10.41
CA PRO A 187 22.17 10.19 10.12
C PRO A 187 22.22 8.97 11.07
N ASN A 188 22.17 9.21 12.38
CA ASN A 188 22.11 8.16 13.41
C ASN A 188 21.41 8.64 14.69
N THR A 189 20.92 7.70 15.50
CA THR A 189 20.13 7.98 16.73
C THR A 189 20.95 8.51 17.90
N GLU A 190 22.28 8.37 17.85
CA GLU A 190 23.21 8.76 18.92
C GLU A 190 23.73 10.19 18.76
N SER A 191 23.60 10.75 17.55
CA SER A 191 24.06 12.09 17.22
C SER A 191 23.22 13.19 17.88
N LEU A 192 23.80 14.39 17.98
CA LEU A 192 23.16 15.54 18.62
C LEU A 192 21.83 15.88 17.94
N VAL A 193 20.77 16.05 18.72
CA VAL A 193 19.51 16.67 18.26
C VAL A 193 19.75 18.18 18.20
N ILE A 194 19.76 18.72 16.98
CA ILE A 194 20.02 20.13 16.71
C ILE A 194 18.73 20.96 16.62
N ASP A 195 17.59 20.31 16.34
CA ASP A 195 16.26 20.94 16.39
C ASP A 195 15.14 19.88 16.53
N GLN A 196 13.92 20.33 16.79
CA GLN A 196 12.71 19.50 16.79
C GLN A 196 11.60 20.13 15.96
N LEU A 197 11.23 19.46 14.88
CA LEU A 197 10.25 19.90 13.90
C LEU A 197 8.84 19.48 14.31
N VAL A 198 7.86 20.34 14.10
CA VAL A 198 6.44 20.03 14.33
C VAL A 198 5.78 19.53 13.05
N ASP A 199 4.58 18.96 13.18
CA ASP A 199 3.75 18.56 12.04
C ASP A 199 3.58 19.70 11.01
N ASP A 200 3.47 19.35 9.73
CA ASP A 200 3.37 20.27 8.60
C ASP A 200 4.54 21.26 8.43
N THR A 201 5.67 21.07 9.14
CA THR A 201 6.87 21.89 8.91
C THR A 201 7.40 21.63 7.49
N PRO A 202 7.56 22.67 6.64
CA PRO A 202 8.08 22.50 5.29
C PRO A 202 9.59 22.23 5.31
N LEU A 203 10.02 21.30 4.46
CA LEU A 203 11.39 20.83 4.35
C LEU A 203 11.85 20.90 2.90
N LEU A 204 13.05 21.44 2.68
CA LEU A 204 13.74 21.30 1.40
C LEU A 204 14.67 20.09 1.49
N ILE A 205 14.47 19.09 0.63
CA ILE A 205 15.28 17.89 0.68
C ILE A 205 16.63 18.14 0.01
N LYS A 206 17.71 17.78 0.69
CA LYS A 206 19.10 17.96 0.26
C LYS A 206 19.76 16.64 -0.12
N GLU A 207 19.49 15.60 0.65
CA GLU A 207 20.14 14.29 0.49
C GLU A 207 19.25 13.18 1.03
N ASP A 208 19.28 12.02 0.39
CA ASP A 208 18.54 10.82 0.79
C ASP A 208 19.54 9.67 1.00
N LEU A 209 19.63 9.17 2.24
CA LEU A 209 20.41 8.00 2.63
C LEU A 209 19.50 6.85 3.10
N GLY A 210 18.27 6.78 2.59
CA GLY A 210 17.30 5.73 2.89
C GLY A 210 16.48 6.05 4.13
N GLU A 211 16.87 5.51 5.29
CA GLU A 211 16.14 5.78 6.55
C GLU A 211 16.30 7.23 7.02
N TRP A 212 17.40 7.86 6.62
CA TRP A 212 17.75 9.23 6.99
C TRP A 212 17.73 10.14 5.78
N MET A 213 17.09 11.28 5.94
CA MET A 213 17.11 12.35 4.93
C MET A 213 17.75 13.60 5.51
N LYS A 214 18.63 14.20 4.71
CA LYS A 214 19.16 15.53 4.97
C LYS A 214 18.19 16.55 4.43
N VAL A 215 17.77 17.46 5.30
CA VAL A 215 16.76 18.47 5.00
C VAL A 215 17.24 19.84 5.45
N ALA A 216 16.83 20.87 4.71
CA ALA A 216 17.01 22.26 5.07
C ALA A 216 15.66 22.86 5.50
N THR A 217 15.67 23.54 6.64
CA THR A 217 14.54 24.30 7.18
C THR A 217 14.83 25.82 7.09
N LEU A 218 13.95 26.65 7.64
CA LEU A 218 14.18 28.09 7.84
C LEU A 218 15.21 28.34 8.96
N GLY A 219 16.48 28.01 8.71
CA GLY A 219 17.60 28.43 9.57
C GLY A 219 18.56 27.33 9.99
N VAL A 220 18.20 26.05 9.82
CA VAL A 220 19.08 24.92 10.17
C VAL A 220 18.93 23.77 9.16
N GLU A 221 20.05 23.14 8.84
CA GLU A 221 20.10 21.91 8.05
C GLU A 221 20.50 20.74 8.95
N GLY A 222 19.91 19.57 8.72
CA GLY A 222 20.23 18.37 9.48
C GLY A 222 19.55 17.13 8.95
N TRP A 223 19.68 16.04 9.72
CA TRP A 223 19.20 14.71 9.38
C TRP A 223 17.98 14.34 10.19
N CYS A 224 16.95 13.81 9.54
CA CYS A 224 15.76 13.27 10.21
C CYS A 224 15.31 11.98 9.54
N PHE A 225 14.48 11.21 10.24
CA PHE A 225 13.95 9.96 9.71
C PHE A 225 12.93 10.23 8.59
N GLY A 226 13.17 9.62 7.42
CA GLY A 226 12.36 9.81 6.22
C GLY A 226 10.93 9.31 6.36
N GLU A 227 10.67 8.33 7.23
CA GLU A 227 9.32 7.79 7.46
C GLU A 227 8.31 8.82 8.00
N TYR A 228 8.81 9.90 8.60
CA TYR A 228 8.01 10.99 9.17
C TYR A 228 7.92 12.20 8.23
N ILE A 229 8.31 12.04 6.98
CA ILE A 229 8.25 13.09 5.97
C ILE A 229 7.27 12.63 4.89
N SER A 230 6.30 13.48 4.60
CA SER A 230 5.34 13.30 3.52
C SER A 230 5.68 14.23 2.38
N LEU A 231 5.90 13.65 1.20
CA LEU A 231 5.98 14.42 -0.03
C LEU A 231 4.58 14.90 -0.43
N ILE A 232 4.52 15.98 -1.18
CA ILE A 232 3.30 16.29 -1.93
C ILE A 232 3.06 15.10 -2.86
N ASP A 233 1.84 14.54 -2.78
CA ASP A 233 1.41 13.40 -3.58
C ASP A 233 1.74 13.68 -5.05
N SER A 234 2.57 12.86 -5.69
CA SER A 234 3.17 13.19 -7.00
C SER A 234 2.15 13.26 -8.14
N ASN A 235 0.91 12.85 -7.86
CA ASN A 235 -0.27 12.96 -8.71
C ASN A 235 -1.10 14.22 -8.42
N LEU A 236 -0.70 15.09 -7.50
CA LEU A 236 -1.35 16.37 -7.28
C LEU A 236 -0.51 17.47 -7.92
N GLY A 237 -1.18 18.29 -8.74
CA GLY A 237 -0.62 19.53 -9.25
C GLY A 237 -1.32 20.71 -8.59
N VAL A 238 -0.55 21.73 -8.23
CA VAL A 238 -1.08 23.03 -7.82
C VAL A 238 -0.87 24.01 -8.96
N VAL A 239 -1.94 24.64 -9.43
CA VAL A 239 -1.88 25.60 -10.53
C VAL A 239 -1.00 26.79 -10.15
N SER A 240 0.07 27.00 -10.90
CA SER A 240 1.01 28.10 -10.73
C SER A 240 1.02 28.98 -11.98
N VAL A 241 0.37 30.13 -11.87
CA VAL A 241 0.32 31.14 -12.92
C VAL A 241 0.61 32.52 -12.31
N ASN A 242 1.34 33.37 -13.03
CA ASN A 242 1.67 34.72 -12.56
C ASN A 242 0.44 35.64 -12.50
N SER A 243 -0.51 35.44 -13.42
CA SER A 243 -1.77 36.18 -13.50
C SER A 243 -2.77 35.43 -14.36
N GLY A 244 -4.07 35.57 -14.08
CA GLY A 244 -5.15 34.94 -14.86
C GLY A 244 -5.44 33.50 -14.43
N THR A 245 -5.86 32.67 -15.38
CA THR A 245 -6.24 31.26 -15.15
C THR A 245 -5.53 30.32 -16.11
N LEU A 246 -5.30 29.08 -15.67
CA LEU A 246 -4.72 28.02 -16.49
C LEU A 246 -5.81 27.36 -17.34
N ASN A 247 -5.61 27.29 -18.65
CA ASN A 247 -6.55 26.64 -19.55
C ASN A 247 -6.41 25.12 -19.49
N ILE A 248 -7.54 24.43 -19.36
CA ILE A 248 -7.66 22.98 -19.57
C ILE A 248 -8.26 22.72 -20.96
N ARG A 249 -7.61 21.85 -21.74
CA ARG A 249 -7.90 21.64 -23.17
C ARG A 249 -8.31 20.21 -23.48
N SER A 250 -9.03 20.01 -24.58
CA SER A 250 -9.48 18.68 -25.02
C SER A 250 -8.36 17.77 -25.54
N ASP A 251 -7.19 18.33 -25.91
CA ASP A 251 -6.05 17.56 -26.44
C ASP A 251 -4.71 18.28 -26.15
N CYS A 252 -3.58 17.61 -26.37
CA CYS A 252 -2.23 18.04 -26.01
C CYS A 252 -1.60 19.07 -26.97
N HIS A 253 -2.36 20.11 -27.35
CA HIS A 253 -1.84 21.23 -28.12
C HIS A 253 -2.58 22.56 -27.84
N VAL A 254 -1.89 23.69 -28.02
CA VAL A 254 -2.40 25.03 -27.68
C VAL A 254 -3.62 25.50 -28.49
N LYS A 255 -3.89 24.86 -29.62
CA LYS A 255 -5.07 25.13 -30.47
C LYS A 255 -6.31 24.30 -30.11
N ALA A 256 -6.19 23.33 -29.20
CA ALA A 256 -7.31 22.48 -28.79
C ALA A 256 -8.37 23.29 -28.02
N SER A 257 -9.63 22.87 -28.15
CA SER A 257 -10.77 23.52 -27.51
C SER A 257 -10.58 23.58 -25.99
N LYS A 258 -10.97 24.71 -25.38
CA LYS A 258 -11.00 24.83 -23.92
C LYS A 258 -12.18 24.02 -23.38
N ILE A 259 -11.96 23.32 -22.27
CA ILE A 259 -13.01 22.59 -21.57
C ILE A 259 -13.70 23.49 -20.55
N LEU A 260 -12.92 24.32 -19.84
CA LEU A 260 -13.44 25.31 -18.91
C LEU A 260 -13.25 26.72 -19.47
N GLU A 261 -14.34 27.42 -19.74
CA GLU A 261 -14.32 28.82 -20.20
C GLU A 261 -13.54 29.74 -19.26
N LYS A 262 -13.69 29.55 -17.94
CA LYS A 262 -12.99 30.33 -16.91
C LYS A 262 -11.60 29.79 -16.56
N GLY A 263 -11.22 28.61 -17.05
CA GLY A 263 -9.98 27.94 -16.66
C GLY A 263 -9.90 27.58 -15.17
N LEU A 264 -8.69 27.23 -14.74
CA LEU A 264 -8.32 26.89 -13.38
C LEU A 264 -7.65 28.09 -12.69
N ASN A 265 -8.01 28.36 -11.45
CA ASN A 265 -7.45 29.49 -10.70
C ASN A 265 -6.04 29.16 -10.20
N LYS A 266 -5.24 30.19 -9.91
CA LYS A 266 -3.98 30.04 -9.16
C LYS A 266 -4.25 29.30 -7.83
N GLU A 267 -3.33 28.42 -7.46
CA GLU A 267 -3.39 27.55 -6.27
C GLU A 267 -4.51 26.49 -6.29
N GLU A 268 -5.29 26.42 -7.37
CA GLU A 268 -6.28 25.35 -7.54
C GLU A 268 -5.57 24.00 -7.70
N LYS A 269 -6.05 23.01 -6.95
CA LYS A 269 -5.49 21.65 -6.96
C LYS A 269 -6.11 20.84 -8.10
N VAL A 270 -5.27 20.08 -8.79
CA VAL A 270 -5.67 19.14 -9.84
C VAL A 270 -5.04 17.78 -9.61
N GLU A 271 -5.72 16.73 -10.03
CA GLU A 271 -5.18 15.38 -10.06
C GLU A 271 -4.55 15.12 -11.43
N ILE A 272 -3.27 14.76 -11.48
CA ILE A 272 -2.53 14.43 -12.69
C ILE A 272 -2.77 12.94 -12.98
N LEU A 273 -3.41 12.66 -14.12
CA LEU A 273 -3.77 11.31 -14.56
C LEU A 273 -2.71 10.70 -15.49
N GLU A 274 -2.07 11.52 -16.34
CA GLU A 274 -1.15 11.05 -17.38
C GLU A 274 -0.19 12.17 -17.83
N LYS A 275 1.03 11.84 -18.23
CA LYS A 275 1.95 12.78 -18.91
C LYS A 275 2.09 12.42 -20.39
N ARG A 276 1.93 13.41 -21.28
CA ARG A 276 2.18 13.31 -22.73
C ARG A 276 3.05 14.46 -23.20
N GLY A 277 4.35 14.20 -23.31
CA GLY A 277 5.33 15.24 -23.63
C GLY A 277 5.28 16.36 -22.59
N ASP A 278 5.06 17.59 -23.06
CA ASP A 278 4.97 18.78 -22.21
C ASP A 278 3.57 19.02 -21.60
N TRP A 279 2.65 18.08 -21.79
CA TRP A 279 1.29 18.18 -21.28
C TRP A 279 1.00 17.13 -20.21
N TYR A 280 0.17 17.51 -19.26
CA TYR A 280 -0.47 16.61 -18.32
C TYR A 280 -1.94 16.47 -18.66
N ARG A 281 -2.43 15.23 -18.75
CA ARG A 281 -3.85 14.96 -18.58
C ARG A 281 -4.17 15.07 -17.10
N VAL A 282 -5.12 15.92 -16.76
CA VAL A 282 -5.52 16.20 -15.38
C VAL A 282 -7.02 16.05 -15.23
N LYS A 283 -7.44 15.69 -14.03
CA LYS A 283 -8.80 15.82 -13.55
C LYS A 283 -8.88 17.05 -12.66
N ALA A 284 -9.73 17.99 -13.05
CA ALA A 284 -9.96 19.21 -12.31
C ALA A 284 -11.46 19.39 -12.11
N ARG A 285 -11.88 19.46 -10.85
CA ARG A 285 -13.31 19.46 -10.47
C ARG A 285 -13.99 18.18 -10.98
N ILE A 286 -14.94 18.30 -11.91
CA ILE A 286 -15.66 17.19 -12.54
C ILE A 286 -15.21 16.93 -13.99
N GLU A 287 -14.27 17.73 -14.52
CA GLU A 287 -13.84 17.68 -15.91
C GLU A 287 -12.42 17.08 -16.03
N GLU A 288 -12.15 16.43 -17.15
CA GLU A 288 -10.82 15.93 -17.50
C GLU A 288 -10.31 16.57 -18.78
N GLY A 289 -9.02 16.90 -18.82
CA GLY A 289 -8.39 17.48 -20.00
C GLY A 289 -6.91 17.69 -19.83
N PHE A 290 -6.29 18.43 -20.75
CA PHE A 290 -4.85 18.63 -20.81
C PHE A 290 -4.44 20.04 -20.40
N VAL A 291 -3.43 20.13 -19.55
CA VAL A 291 -2.75 21.38 -19.17
C VAL A 291 -1.26 21.27 -19.46
N PHE A 292 -0.62 22.40 -19.73
CA PHE A 292 0.82 22.42 -19.98
C PHE A 292 1.58 22.34 -18.66
N ASN A 293 2.61 21.49 -18.58
CA ASN A 293 3.19 21.04 -17.32
C ASN A 293 3.89 22.15 -16.52
N GLU A 294 4.42 23.17 -17.18
CA GLU A 294 5.16 24.28 -16.55
C GLU A 294 4.29 25.11 -15.60
N PHE A 295 2.97 25.04 -15.75
CA PHE A 295 1.99 25.76 -14.94
C PHE A 295 1.44 24.95 -13.77
N LEU A 296 2.02 23.77 -13.48
CA LEU A 296 1.74 23.01 -12.27
C LEU A 296 2.99 22.92 -11.41
N ILE A 297 2.86 23.32 -10.14
CA ILE A 297 3.82 22.96 -9.09
C ILE A 297 3.42 21.57 -8.59
N ARG A 298 4.41 20.69 -8.45
CA ARG A 298 4.28 19.34 -7.92
C ARG A 298 5.02 19.27 -6.59
#